data_AF-A0A9X8VLK1-F1
#
_entry.id   AF-A0A9X8VLK1-F1
#
_cell.length_a   1.000
_cell.length_b   1.000
_cell.length_c   1.000
_cell.angle_alpha   90.00
_cell.angle_beta   90.00
_cell.angle_gamma   90.00
#
_symmetry.space_group_name_H-M   'P 1'
#
loop_
_entity.id
_entity.type
_entity.pdbx_description
1 polymer ?
#
loop_
_entity_poly.entity_id
_entity_poly.type
_entity_poly.pdbx_seq_one_letter_code
_entity_poly.pdbx_strand_id
1 'polypeptide(L)'
;FVGNRGCVQIFTGQIERLMPQEGWINVFNRRFTLHLIEDAIAESWITRKPTKDGIVTSLELFAADGTQIAQLYGQRTEGQPEQTQWREQVAALAAKDIAA
;
A
#
# COMPACT_ATOMS: atom_id res chain seq x y z
N PHE A 1 0.78 2.80 5.19
CA PHE A 1 0.82 4.19 5.67
C PHE A 1 -0.57 4.74 5.50
N VAL A 2 -1.12 5.40 6.51
CA VAL A 2 -2.43 6.06 6.45
C VAL A 2 -2.25 7.46 7.01
N GLY A 3 -2.80 8.47 6.36
CA GLY A 3 -2.55 9.84 6.75
C GLY A 3 -3.71 10.78 6.46
N ASN A 4 -3.57 11.98 6.97
CA ASN A 4 -4.40 13.13 6.68
C ASN A 4 -3.50 14.37 6.60
N ARG A 5 -4.11 15.56 6.46
CA ARG A 5 -3.38 16.83 6.30
C ARG A 5 -2.32 17.14 7.37
N GLY A 6 -2.44 16.55 8.57
CA GLY A 6 -1.58 16.89 9.71
C GLY A 6 -0.80 15.70 10.30
N CYS A 7 -1.05 14.47 9.87
CA CYS A 7 -0.40 13.31 10.44
C CYS A 7 -0.35 12.13 9.47
N VAL A 8 0.74 11.38 9.50
CA VAL A 8 0.87 10.07 8.85
C VAL A 8 1.23 9.05 9.92
N GLN A 9 0.44 7.99 10.01
CA GLN A 9 0.71 6.85 10.87
C GLN A 9 1.21 5.66 10.02
N ILE A 10 2.25 5.00 10.52
CA ILE A 10 2.93 3.93 9.82
C ILE A 10 2.83 2.66 10.64
N PHE A 11 2.34 1.61 10.00
CA PHE A 11 2.47 0.24 10.48
C PHE A 11 3.59 -0.45 9.71
N THR A 12 4.46 -1.14 10.44
CA THR A 12 5.51 -2.01 9.90
C THR A 12 5.41 -3.36 10.60
N GLY A 13 5.14 -4.42 9.85
CA GLY A 13 5.01 -5.77 10.37
C GLY A 13 4.36 -6.71 9.37
N GLN A 14 4.26 -7.98 9.74
CA GLN A 14 3.51 -8.97 8.98
C GLN A 14 2.01 -8.74 9.17
N ILE A 15 1.20 -9.08 8.16
CA ILE A 15 -0.26 -9.07 8.26
C ILE A 15 -0.69 -10.43 8.85
N GLU A 16 -1.32 -10.42 10.02
CA GLU A 16 -1.70 -11.66 10.73
C GLU A 16 -3.04 -12.21 10.23
N ARG A 17 -4.04 -11.34 10.05
CA ARG A 17 -5.37 -11.72 9.59
C ARG A 17 -5.98 -10.64 8.70
N LEU A 18 -6.38 -11.03 7.49
CA LEU A 18 -7.14 -10.20 6.55
C LEU A 18 -8.60 -10.64 6.57
N MET A 19 -9.54 -9.70 6.62
CA MET A 19 -10.98 -9.99 6.73
C MET A 19 -11.81 -8.99 5.91
N PRO A 20 -12.20 -9.37 4.68
CA PRO A 20 -13.16 -8.61 3.90
C PRO A 20 -14.56 -8.67 4.54
N GLN A 21 -15.28 -7.55 4.56
CA GLN A 21 -16.65 -7.47 5.06
C GLN A 21 -17.38 -6.29 4.42
N GLU A 22 -18.43 -6.56 3.64
CA GLU A 22 -19.39 -5.55 3.15
C GLU A 22 -18.75 -4.24 2.60
N GLY A 23 -17.88 -4.35 1.60
CA GLY A 23 -17.20 -3.20 0.99
C GLY A 23 -16.00 -2.67 1.78
N TRP A 24 -15.66 -3.33 2.89
CA TRP A 24 -14.43 -3.07 3.66
C TRP A 24 -13.42 -4.20 3.49
N ILE A 25 -12.15 -3.82 3.55
CA ILE A 25 -11.04 -4.71 3.79
C ILE A 25 -10.39 -4.39 5.13
N ASN A 26 -10.31 -5.39 6.00
CA ASN A 26 -9.85 -5.22 7.38
C ASN A 26 -8.58 -6.03 7.65
N VAL A 27 -7.64 -5.45 8.39
CA VAL A 27 -6.51 -6.18 8.96
C VAL A 27 -6.65 -6.22 10.47
N PHE A 28 -6.54 -7.40 11.06
CA PHE A 28 -6.53 -7.60 12.51
C PHE A 28 -5.25 -8.30 12.94
N ASN A 29 -4.33 -7.52 13.50
CA ASN A 29 -3.17 -8.01 14.22
C ASN A 29 -3.35 -7.76 15.71
N ARG A 30 -2.55 -8.44 16.55
CA ARG A 30 -2.57 -8.25 18.00
C ARG A 30 -2.43 -6.79 18.47
N ARG A 31 -1.66 -5.97 17.74
CA ARG A 31 -1.36 -4.56 18.11
C ARG A 31 -1.66 -3.56 16.98
N PHE A 32 -2.35 -4.00 15.93
CA PHE A 32 -2.65 -3.16 14.78
C PHE A 32 -3.98 -3.57 14.17
N THR A 33 -4.78 -2.56 13.81
CA THR A 33 -6.02 -2.78 13.09
C THR A 33 -6.12 -1.76 11.96
N LEU A 34 -6.47 -2.23 10.78
CA LEU A 34 -6.82 -1.40 9.63
C LEU A 34 -8.27 -1.66 9.28
N HIS A 35 -9.02 -0.59 9.08
CA HIS A 35 -10.32 -0.60 8.41
C HIS A 35 -10.18 0.29 7.19
N LEU A 36 -10.35 -0.27 6.00
CA LEU A 36 -10.30 0.46 4.75
C LEU A 36 -11.58 0.18 3.97
N ILE A 37 -12.26 1.24 3.53
CA ILE A 37 -13.42 1.11 2.64
C ILE A 37 -12.87 0.78 1.25
N GLU A 38 -12.92 -0.48 0.87
CA GLU A 38 -12.36 -0.98 -0.38
C GLU A 38 -13.09 -0.36 -1.58
N ASP A 39 -14.41 -0.22 -1.47
CA ASP A 39 -15.25 0.38 -2.51
C ASP A 39 -14.97 1.87 -2.74
N ALA A 40 -14.25 2.55 -1.83
CA ALA A 40 -13.87 3.95 -1.99
C ALA A 40 -12.61 4.12 -2.88
N ILE A 41 -11.90 3.05 -3.23
CA ILE A 41 -10.71 3.11 -4.07
C ILE A 41 -11.15 3.38 -5.51
N ALA A 42 -10.91 4.60 -5.99
CA ALA A 42 -11.15 4.98 -7.38
C ALA A 42 -9.94 4.65 -8.27
N GLU A 43 -8.73 4.85 -7.74
CA GLU A 43 -7.48 4.61 -8.47
C GLU A 43 -6.47 3.86 -7.61
N SER A 44 -5.71 2.98 -8.25
CA SER A 44 -4.61 2.21 -7.65
C SER A 44 -3.38 2.32 -8.53
N TRP A 45 -2.29 2.84 -7.97
CA TRP A 45 -1.07 3.13 -8.72
C TRP A 45 0.12 2.38 -8.15
N ILE A 46 0.92 1.79 -9.04
CA ILE A 46 2.26 1.31 -8.71
C ILE A 46 3.26 2.41 -9.10
N THR A 47 3.91 3.02 -8.12
CA THR A 47 4.94 4.03 -8.37
C THR A 47 6.32 3.48 -8.01
N ARG A 48 7.33 3.89 -8.78
CA ARG A 48 8.73 3.48 -8.61
C ARG A 48 9.58 4.73 -8.45
N LYS A 49 10.10 4.94 -7.25
CA LYS A 49 10.81 6.17 -6.89
C LYS A 49 12.30 5.85 -6.69
N PRO A 50 13.23 6.56 -7.35
CA PRO A 50 14.65 6.35 -7.13
C PRO A 50 15.07 6.86 -5.74
N THR A 51 15.94 6.10 -5.09
CA THR A 51 16.59 6.45 -3.83
C THR A 51 18.09 6.19 -3.94
N LYS A 52 18.88 6.60 -2.93
CA LYS A 52 20.32 6.30 -2.88
C LYS A 52 20.61 4.80 -2.87
N ASP A 53 19.68 4.00 -2.33
CA ASP A 53 19.81 2.55 -2.15
C ASP A 53 19.12 1.74 -3.27
N GLY A 54 18.69 2.41 -4.34
CA GLY A 54 17.99 1.81 -5.49
C GLY A 54 16.54 2.26 -5.62
N ILE A 55 15.77 1.54 -6.44
CA ILE A 55 14.34 1.80 -6.63
C ILE A 55 13.55 1.34 -5.40
N VAL A 56 12.60 2.17 -4.97
CA VAL A 56 11.57 1.80 -4.01
C VAL A 56 10.21 1.83 -4.70
N THR A 57 9.51 0.71 -4.63
CA THR A 57 8.21 0.49 -5.24
C THR A 57 7.09 0.63 -4.20
N SER A 58 6.01 1.33 -4.53
CA SER A 58 4.82 1.46 -3.68
C SER A 58 3.52 1.24 -4.42
N LEU A 59 2.53 0.69 -3.71
CA LEU A 59 1.13 0.70 -4.11
C LEU A 59 0.43 1.86 -3.40
N GLU A 60 -0.18 2.75 -4.16
CA GLU A 60 -0.86 3.95 -3.67
C GLU A 60 -2.33 3.94 -4.08
N LEU A 61 -3.21 4.17 -3.10
CA LEU A 61 -4.67 4.10 -3.27
C LEU A 61 -5.27 5.49 -3.12
N PHE A 62 -6.12 5.88 -4.07
CA PHE A 62 -6.76 7.19 -4.09
C PHE A 62 -8.28 7.06 -4.23
N ALA A 63 -9.01 7.92 -3.52
CA ALA A 63 -10.44 8.10 -3.68
C ALA A 63 -10.76 8.98 -4.89
N ALA A 64 -12.03 9.02 -5.29
CA ALA A 64 -12.48 9.77 -6.48
C ALA A 64 -12.22 11.29 -6.39
N ASP A 65 -12.11 11.84 -5.19
CA ASP A 65 -11.81 13.25 -4.94
C ASP A 65 -10.29 13.54 -4.88
N GLY A 66 -9.45 12.54 -5.13
CA GLY A 66 -7.99 12.62 -5.04
C GLY A 66 -7.45 12.42 -3.62
N THR A 67 -8.29 12.15 -2.62
CA THR A 67 -7.82 11.83 -1.27
C THR A 67 -6.98 10.55 -1.30
N GLN A 68 -5.76 10.62 -0.78
CA GLN A 68 -4.91 9.44 -0.63
C GLN A 68 -5.39 8.58 0.54
N ILE A 69 -5.93 7.40 0.24
CA ILE A 69 -6.51 6.47 1.21
C ILE A 69 -5.40 5.77 2.01
N ALA A 70 -4.45 5.16 1.30
CA ALA A 70 -3.33 4.46 1.90
C ALA A 70 -2.17 4.28 0.91
N GLN A 71 -0.98 4.05 1.45
CA GLN A 71 0.19 3.61 0.69
C GLN A 71 0.82 2.38 1.32
N LEU A 72 1.24 1.42 0.51
CA LEU A 72 1.88 0.19 0.93
C LEU A 72 3.30 0.09 0.35
N TYR A 73 4.21 -0.41 1.18
CA TYR A 73 5.63 -0.60 0.87
C TYR A 73 6.10 -1.92 1.51
N GLY A 74 7.11 -2.56 0.92
CA GLY A 74 7.90 -3.56 1.62
C GLY A 74 8.70 -2.92 2.76
N GLN A 75 8.86 -3.62 3.88
CA GLN A 75 9.70 -3.12 4.97
C GLN A 75 11.14 -2.95 4.48
N ARG A 76 11.79 -1.85 4.88
CA ARG A 76 13.23 -1.69 4.71
C ARG A 76 13.81 -0.87 5.85
N THR A 77 15.13 -0.93 5.98
CA THR A 77 15.92 -0.04 6.82
C THR A 77 16.76 0.86 5.91
N GLU A 78 17.23 2.00 6.41
CA GLU A 78 18.14 2.88 5.67
C GLU A 78 19.42 2.14 5.24
N GLY A 79 19.91 2.42 4.03
CA GLY A 79 21.09 1.75 3.47
C GLY A 79 20.82 0.35 2.90
N GLN A 80 19.57 -0.11 2.90
CA GLN A 80 19.18 -1.41 2.36
C GLN A 80 18.25 -1.25 1.16
N PRO A 81 18.40 -2.09 0.12
CA PRO A 81 17.49 -2.11 -1.02
C PRO A 81 16.09 -2.59 -0.60
N GLU A 82 15.11 -2.38 -1.47
CA GLU A 82 13.77 -2.92 -1.26
C GLU A 82 13.75 -4.46 -1.25
N GLN A 83 12.85 -5.04 -0.46
CA GLN A 83 12.70 -6.49 -0.39
C GLN A 83 12.34 -7.08 -1.75
N THR A 84 13.06 -8.12 -2.17
CA THR A 84 12.77 -8.84 -3.43
C THR A 84 11.38 -9.45 -3.41
N GLN A 85 10.96 -10.04 -2.29
CA GLN A 85 9.61 -10.60 -2.14
C GLN A 85 8.52 -9.54 -2.37
N TRP A 86 8.71 -8.31 -1.88
CA TRP A 86 7.78 -7.20 -2.12
C TRP A 86 7.70 -6.87 -3.62
N ARG A 87 8.85 -6.78 -4.31
CA ARG A 87 8.88 -6.55 -5.76
C ARG A 87 8.12 -7.61 -6.53
N GLU A 88 8.32 -8.88 -6.19
CA GLU A 88 7.65 -10.02 -6.82
C GLU A 88 6.13 -9.97 -6.60
N GLN A 89 5.70 -9.66 -5.37
CA GLN A 89 4.27 -9.50 -5.04
C GLN A 89 3.62 -8.37 -5.85
N VAL A 90 4.27 -7.21 -5.94
CA VAL A 90 3.75 -6.06 -6.70
C VAL A 90 3.76 -6.34 -8.21
N ALA A 91 4.79 -7.04 -8.72
CA ALA A 91 4.86 -7.43 -10.13
C ALA A 91 3.78 -8.44 -10.54
N ALA A 92 3.27 -9.22 -9.59
CA ALA A 92 2.17 -10.16 -9.82
C ALA A 92 0.80 -9.48 -9.92
N LEU A 93 0.69 -8.19 -9.60
CA LEU A 93 -0.53 -7.42 -9.81
C LEU A 93 -0.74 -7.21 -11.32
N ALA A 94 -1.90 -7.62 -11.83
CA ALA A 94 -2.24 -7.39 -13.23
C ALA A 94 -2.26 -5.88 -13.51
N ALA A 95 -1.49 -5.45 -14.52
CA ALA A 95 -1.69 -4.13 -15.08
C ALA A 95 -3.10 -4.13 -15.70
N LYS A 96 -3.94 -3.17 -15.30
CA LYS A 96 -5.17 -2.92 -16.03
C LYS A 96 -4.75 -2.54 -17.44
N ASP A 97 -5.23 -3.27 -18.45
CA ASP A 97 -4.95 -2.93 -19.86
C ASP A 97 -5.32 -1.46 -20.06
N ILE A 98 -4.30 -0.64 -20.35
CA ILE A 98 -4.52 0.72 -20.79
C ILE A 98 -5.00 0.58 -22.22
N ALA A 99 -6.32 0.54 -22.42
CA ALA A 99 -6.88 0.67 -23.75
C ALA A 99 -6.32 1.95 -24.38
N ALA A 100 -5.61 1.78 -25.49
CA ALA A 100 -4.96 2.85 -26.25
C ALA A 100 -5.98 3.81 -26.88
#